data_AF-A0A2M7QH13-F1
#
_entry.id   AF-A0A2M7QH13-F1
#
_cell.length_a   1.000
_cell.length_b   1.000
_cell.length_c   1.000
_cell.angle_alpha   90.00
_cell.angle_beta   90.00
_cell.angle_gamma   90.00
#
_symmetry.space_group_name_H-M   'P 1'
#
loop_
_entity.id
_entity.type
_entity.pdbx_description
1 polymer ?
#
loop_
_entity_poly.entity_id
_entity_poly.type
_entity_poly.pdbx_seq_one_letter_code
_entity_poly.pdbx_strand_id
1 'polypeptide(L)'
;MNHFFHHSLKELKKHTYDYLLLFTTGIFFIIFLKLFQGDRFYTFITVLIFVFSYIIWGIFHHAKTRTLHIKNVVEYILIGFTILFLLQILLNY
;
A
#
# COMPACT_ATOMS: atom_id res chain seq x y z
N MET A 1 7.24 -11.04 26.79
CA MET A 1 7.01 -10.73 25.36
C MET A 1 5.83 -9.77 25.27
N ASN A 2 6.05 -8.56 24.74
CA ASN A 2 5.06 -7.47 24.78
C ASN A 2 3.76 -7.89 24.08
N HIS A 3 2.63 -7.75 24.78
CA HIS A 3 1.26 -8.08 24.33
C HIS A 3 0.95 -7.64 22.89
N PHE A 4 1.51 -6.50 22.48
CA PHE A 4 1.46 -5.96 21.13
C PHE A 4 1.93 -6.94 20.04
N PHE A 5 3.09 -7.58 20.21
CA PHE A 5 3.63 -8.50 19.20
C PHE A 5 2.73 -9.73 19.03
N HIS A 6 2.15 -10.22 20.13
CA HIS A 6 1.28 -11.37 20.08
C HIS A 6 -0.03 -11.07 19.33
N HIS A 7 -0.60 -9.87 19.55
CA HIS A 7 -1.78 -9.40 18.82
C HIS A 7 -1.49 -9.24 17.32
N SER A 8 -0.40 -8.57 16.96
CA SER A 8 -0.03 -8.36 15.55
C SER A 8 0.23 -9.68 14.81
N LEU A 9 0.90 -10.64 15.44
CA LEU A 9 1.13 -11.96 14.85
C LEU A 9 -0.16 -12.76 14.65
N LYS A 10 -1.13 -12.63 15.57
CA LYS A 10 -2.43 -13.28 15.46
C LYS A 10 -3.25 -12.70 14.30
N GLU A 11 -3.21 -11.39 14.12
CA GLU A 11 -3.89 -10.70 13.03
C GLU A 11 -3.27 -11.06 11.66
N LEU A 12 -1.93 -11.04 11.57
CA LEU A 12 -1.20 -11.46 10.38
C LEU A 12 -1.56 -12.90 9.97
N LYS A 13 -1.60 -13.83 10.94
CA LYS A 13 -1.99 -15.23 10.67
C LYS A 13 -3.43 -15.34 10.18
N LYS A 14 -4.35 -14.58 10.77
CA LYS A 14 -5.77 -14.61 10.40
C LYS A 14 -6.01 -14.05 8.99
N HIS A 15 -5.23 -13.06 8.58
CA HIS A 15 -5.36 -12.37 7.30
C HIS A 15 -4.15 -12.60 6.37
N THR A 16 -3.54 -13.79 6.46
CA THR A 16 -2.29 -14.11 5.76
C THR A 16 -2.35 -13.82 4.27
N TYR A 17 -3.44 -14.19 3.59
CA TYR A 17 -3.61 -13.92 2.15
C TYR A 17 -3.70 -12.44 1.82
N ASP A 18 -4.38 -11.66 2.66
CA ASP A 18 -4.55 -10.23 2.46
C ASP A 18 -3.17 -9.56 2.56
N TYR A 19 -2.38 -9.88 3.58
CA TYR A 19 -1.03 -9.34 3.74
C TYR A 19 -0.03 -9.89 2.72
N LEU A 20 -0.18 -11.14 2.26
CA LEU A 20 0.64 -11.69 1.19
C LEU A 20 0.41 -10.92 -0.11
N LEU A 21 -0.84 -10.58 -0.44
CA LEU A 21 -1.17 -9.76 -1.60
C LEU A 21 -0.53 -8.37 -1.52
N LEU A 22 -0.61 -7.72 -0.36
CA LEU A 22 0.04 -6.41 -0.16
C LEU A 22 1.56 -6.51 -0.34
N PHE A 23 2.17 -7.55 0.24
CA PHE A 23 3.61 -7.76 0.17
C PHE A 23 4.08 -8.03 -1.26
N THR A 24 3.41 -8.90 -2.00
CA THR A 24 3.75 -9.19 -3.39
C THR A 24 3.55 -7.96 -4.27
N THR A 25 2.46 -7.21 -4.08
CA THR A 25 2.23 -5.93 -4.78
C THR A 25 3.35 -4.93 -4.50
N GLY A 26 3.83 -4.84 -3.25
CA GLY A 26 4.98 -4.03 -2.88
C GLY A 26 6.28 -4.44 -3.56
N ILE A 27 6.54 -5.75 -3.68
CA ILE A 27 7.72 -6.26 -4.42
C ILE A 27 7.63 -5.86 -5.89
N PHE A 28 6.49 -6.10 -6.56
CA PHE A 28 6.29 -5.72 -7.96
C PHE A 28 6.45 -4.22 -8.16
N PHE A 29 5.94 -3.41 -7.23
CA PHE A 29 6.10 -1.96 -7.26
C PHE A 29 7.57 -1.54 -7.25
N ILE A 30 8.39 -2.10 -6.35
CA ILE A 30 9.83 -1.80 -6.29
C ILE A 30 10.55 -2.25 -7.57
N ILE A 31 10.19 -3.42 -8.10
CA ILE A 31 10.75 -3.92 -9.35
C ILE A 31 10.41 -2.97 -10.51
N PHE A 32 9.15 -2.56 -10.65
CA PHE A 32 8.73 -1.65 -11.71
C PHE A 32 9.32 -0.26 -11.56
N LEU A 33 9.40 0.28 -10.35
CA LEU A 33 10.10 1.55 -10.09
C LEU A 33 11.55 1.49 -10.58
N LYS A 34 12.25 0.38 -10.32
CA LYS A 34 13.63 0.21 -10.77
C LYS A 34 13.74 -0.03 -12.28
N LEU A 35 12.78 -0.72 -12.89
CA LEU A 35 12.76 -0.96 -14.34
C LEU A 35 12.48 0.32 -15.14
N PHE A 36 11.58 1.17 -14.64
CA PHE A 36 11.17 2.40 -15.30
C PHE A 36 11.91 3.64 -14.79
N GLN A 37 12.93 3.45 -13.95
CA GLN A 37 13.76 4.55 -13.44
C GLN A 37 14.34 5.36 -14.61
N GLY A 38 14.25 6.69 -14.52
CA GLY A 38 14.68 7.61 -15.58
C GLY A 38 13.61 7.98 -16.60
N ASP A 39 12.53 7.19 -16.73
CA ASP A 39 11.34 7.60 -17.48
C ASP A 39 10.28 8.15 -16.53
N ARG A 40 10.07 9.47 -16.58
CA ARG A 40 9.14 10.18 -15.69
C ARG A 40 7.70 9.70 -15.85
N PHE A 41 7.29 9.40 -17.07
CA PHE A 41 5.91 9.01 -17.35
C PHE A 41 5.63 7.61 -16.80
N TYR A 42 6.47 6.63 -17.12
CA TYR A 42 6.27 5.27 -16.61
C TYR A 42 6.49 5.16 -15.09
N THR A 43 7.40 5.95 -14.53
CA THR A 43 7.58 6.05 -13.08
C THR A 43 6.31 6.61 -12.41
N PHE A 44 5.73 7.69 -12.94
CA PHE A 44 4.47 8.24 -12.42
C PHE A 44 3.33 7.23 -12.49
N ILE A 45 3.14 6.57 -13.64
CA ILE A 45 2.11 5.55 -13.80
C ILE A 45 2.30 4.38 -12.82
N THR A 46 3.55 3.96 -12.60
CA THR A 46 3.88 2.90 -11.63
C THR A 46 3.47 3.29 -10.21
N VAL A 47 3.81 4.49 -9.77
CA VAL A 47 3.41 5.02 -8.45
C VAL A 47 1.89 5.15 -8.35
N LEU A 48 1.24 5.66 -9.39
CA LEU A 48 -0.21 5.84 -9.43
C LEU A 48 -0.94 4.50 -9.27
N ILE A 49 -0.54 3.48 -10.04
CA ILE A 49 -1.11 2.13 -9.95
C ILE A 49 -0.92 1.54 -8.55
N PHE A 50 0.26 1.71 -7.96
CA PHE A 50 0.54 1.21 -6.62
C PHE A 50 -0.35 1.88 -5.57
N VAL A 51 -0.53 3.20 -5.64
CA VAL A 51 -1.39 3.96 -4.73
C VAL A 51 -2.85 3.50 -4.82
N PHE A 52 -3.39 3.34 -6.03
CA PHE A 52 -4.74 2.79 -6.19
C PHE A 52 -4.84 1.36 -5.65
N SER A 53 -3.85 0.51 -5.93
CA SER A 53 -3.83 -0.87 -5.43
C SER A 53 -3.80 -0.90 -3.89
N TYR A 54 -3.05 -0.01 -3.26
CA TYR A 54 -2.99 0.15 -1.81
C TYR A 54 -4.33 0.58 -1.20
N ILE A 55 -4.99 1.58 -1.80
CA ILE A 55 -6.32 2.05 -1.36
C ILE A 55 -7.36 0.93 -1.50
N ILE A 56 -7.38 0.26 -2.65
CA ILE A 56 -8.28 -0.86 -2.94
C ILE A 56 -8.06 -1.99 -1.92
N TRP A 57 -6.80 -2.36 -1.67
CA TRP A 57 -6.43 -3.36 -0.67
C TRP A 57 -6.95 -2.99 0.73
N GLY A 58 -6.73 -1.74 1.17
CA GLY A 58 -7.18 -1.26 2.46
C GLY A 58 -8.70 -1.34 2.62
N ILE A 59 -9.44 -0.92 1.58
CA ILE A 59 -10.90 -1.03 1.55
C ILE A 59 -11.34 -2.50 1.64
N PHE A 60 -10.78 -3.39 0.82
CA PHE A 60 -11.14 -4.81 0.82
C PHE A 60 -10.84 -5.49 2.16
N HIS A 61 -9.67 -5.23 2.74
CA HIS A 61 -9.27 -5.80 4.03
C HIS A 61 -10.20 -5.34 5.17
N HIS A 62 -10.51 -4.04 5.24
CA HIS A 62 -11.42 -3.51 6.25
C HIS A 62 -12.89 -3.91 6.02
N ALA A 63 -13.32 -4.07 4.77
CA ALA A 63 -14.66 -4.60 4.45
C ALA A 63 -14.82 -6.05 4.93
N LYS A 64 -13.83 -6.90 4.66
CA LYS A 64 -13.81 -8.32 5.07
C LYS A 64 -13.79 -8.51 6.59
N THR A 65 -13.11 -7.60 7.30
CA THR A 65 -13.04 -7.64 8.77
C THR A 65 -14.22 -6.95 9.46
N ARG A 66 -15.18 -6.38 8.70
CA ARG A 66 -16.29 -5.56 9.21
C ARG A 66 -15.83 -4.34 10.02
N THR A 67 -14.65 -3.81 9.70
CA THR A 67 -14.06 -2.62 10.34
C THR A 67 -13.98 -1.44 9.35
N LEU A 68 -14.73 -1.51 8.25
CA LEU A 68 -14.75 -0.45 7.24
C LEU A 68 -15.49 0.77 7.76
N HIS A 69 -14.72 1.78 8.16
CA HIS A 69 -15.22 3.11 8.49
C HIS A 69 -14.72 4.11 7.44
N ILE A 70 -15.54 5.12 7.13
CA ILE A 70 -15.17 6.18 6.18
C ILE A 70 -13.84 6.86 6.56
N LYS A 71 -13.59 7.00 7.87
CA LYS A 71 -12.33 7.50 8.42
C LYS A 71 -11.14 6.70 7.90
N ASN A 72 -11.20 5.37 7.97
CA ASN A 72 -10.12 4.50 7.51
C ASN A 72 -9.91 4.70 6.00
N VAL A 73 -10.98 4.73 5.20
CA VAL A 73 -10.87 4.96 3.74
C VAL A 73 -10.16 6.28 3.43
N VAL A 74 -10.53 7.35 4.14
CA VAL A 74 -9.87 8.66 4.00
C VAL A 74 -8.40 8.59 4.42
N GLU A 75 -8.05 7.88 5.49
CA GLU A 75 -6.66 7.66 5.90
C GLU A 75 -5.84 6.97 4.79
N TYR A 76 -6.34 5.90 4.18
CA TYR A 76 -5.64 5.21 3.08
C TYR A 76 -5.46 6.11 1.85
N ILE A 77 -6.48 6.92 1.52
CA ILE A 77 -6.39 7.91 0.43
C ILE A 77 -5.31 8.95 0.75
N LEU A 78 -5.33 9.54 1.94
CA LEU A 78 -4.37 10.55 2.35
C LEU A 78 -2.93 10.01 2.36
N ILE A 79 -2.73 8.81 2.91
CA ILE A 79 -1.42 8.14 2.91
C ILE A 79 -0.96 7.87 1.48
N GLY A 80 -1.84 7.32 0.63
CA GLY A 80 -1.55 7.02 -0.76
C GLY A 80 -1.13 8.25 -1.56
N PHE A 81 -1.88 9.35 -1.47
CA PHE A 81 -1.53 10.60 -2.13
C PHE A 81 -0.26 11.24 -1.55
N THR A 82 -0.05 11.15 -0.23
CA THR A 82 1.19 11.64 0.40
C THR A 82 2.41 10.92 -0.18
N ILE A 83 2.37 9.59 -0.29
CA ILE A 83 3.43 8.80 -0.90
C ILE A 83 3.61 9.17 -2.37
N LEU A 84 2.51 9.35 -3.12
CA LEU A 84 2.55 9.79 -4.52
C LEU A 84 3.32 11.09 -4.67
N PHE A 85 2.95 12.13 -3.91
CA PHE A 85 3.59 13.43 -3.98
C PHE A 85 5.05 13.38 -3.54
N LEU A 86 5.36 12.68 -2.45
CA LEU A 86 6.75 12.52 -1.98
C LEU A 86 7.64 11.84 -3.03
N LEU A 87 7.17 10.74 -3.63
CA LEU A 87 7.94 10.05 -4.66
C LEU A 87 8.05 10.88 -5.94
N GLN A 88 7.01 11.61 -6.33
CA GLN A 88 7.11 12.53 -7.47
C GLN A 88 8.14 13.64 -7.24
N ILE A 89 8.23 14.18 -6.02
CA ILE A 89 9.27 15.16 -5.68
C ILE A 89 10.66 14.52 -5.73
N LEU A 90 10.83 13.34 -5.13
CA LEU A 90 12.14 12.67 -5.06
C LEU A 90 12.65 12.15 -6.41
N LEU A 91 11.76 11.77 -7.33
CA LEU A 91 12.13 11.14 -8.60
C LEU A 91 12.16 12.11 -9.78
N ASN A 92 11.55 13.30 -9.66
CA ASN A 92 11.54 14.32 -10.72
C ASN A 92 12.41 15.55 -10.43
N TYR A 93 13.01 15.66 -9.25
CA TYR A 93 14.18 16.50 -9.00
C TYR A 93 15.46 15.77 -9.41
#